data_AF-A0A2U3P8X2-F1
#
_entry.id   AF-A0A2U3P8X2-F1
#
_cell.length_a   1.000
_cell.length_b   1.000
_cell.length_c   1.000
_cell.angle_alpha   90.00
_cell.angle_beta   90.00
_cell.angle_gamma   90.00
#
_symmetry.space_group_name_H-M   'P 1'
#
loop_
_entity.id
_entity.type
_entity.pdbx_description
1 polymer ?
#
loop_
_entity_poly.entity_id
_entity_poly.type
_entity_poly.pdbx_seq_one_letter_code
_entity_poly.pdbx_strand_id
1 'polypeptide(L)'
;MSMTPENSARRWRDLSSELTPEQVEFLGERECDPDVLVRITGNPDYRVDDNILLSSARRYAGDNLAAAMIDDVPDPAGAVKVYGWEDPDTPDAFRLFSGTTRRVELGHGDGIEVTIRGAQSRDGSVEERGILVNGGSEDPMATDAARGLAAVLLEAVDEIDGWATQ
;
A
#
# COMPACT_ATOMS: atom_id res chain seq x y z
N MET A 1 -29.32 -3.08 -6.20
CA MET A 1 -28.12 -3.78 -5.68
C MET A 1 -27.84 -4.95 -6.60
N SER A 2 -26.95 -4.75 -7.58
CA SER A 2 -26.48 -5.87 -8.42
C SER A 2 -25.32 -6.54 -7.70
N MET A 3 -25.39 -7.85 -7.50
CA MET A 3 -24.27 -8.68 -7.05
C MET A 3 -23.21 -8.67 -8.16
N THR A 4 -22.09 -8.00 -7.94
CA THR A 4 -20.89 -8.14 -8.77
C THR A 4 -20.31 -9.56 -8.61
N PRO A 5 -19.75 -10.18 -9.67
CA PRO A 5 -19.20 -11.55 -9.64
C PRO A 5 -18.22 -11.80 -8.48
N GLU A 6 -17.41 -10.78 -8.15
CA GLU A 6 -16.44 -10.73 -7.04
C GLU A 6 -17.02 -11.15 -5.66
N ASN A 7 -18.31 -10.86 -5.43
CA ASN A 7 -19.00 -11.11 -4.17
C ASN A 7 -19.54 -12.55 -4.06
N SER A 8 -19.55 -13.32 -5.15
CA SER A 8 -20.02 -14.71 -5.19
C SER A 8 -18.90 -15.75 -5.16
N ALA A 9 -17.66 -15.34 -5.43
CA ALA A 9 -16.47 -16.19 -5.40
C ALA A 9 -16.24 -16.79 -4.00
N ARG A 10 -15.91 -18.07 -3.95
CA ARG A 10 -15.62 -18.81 -2.70
C ARG A 10 -14.13 -19.15 -2.58
N ARG A 11 -13.38 -19.09 -3.68
CA ARG A 11 -11.93 -19.29 -3.75
C ARG A 11 -11.30 -18.30 -4.70
N TRP A 12 -10.01 -18.04 -4.52
CA TRP A 12 -9.28 -17.11 -5.38
C TRP A 12 -9.31 -17.53 -6.86
N ARG A 13 -9.31 -18.84 -7.16
CA ARG A 13 -9.41 -19.37 -8.53
C ARG A 13 -10.70 -19.02 -9.25
N ASP A 14 -11.79 -18.80 -8.51
CA ASP A 14 -13.07 -18.40 -9.10
C ASP A 14 -12.97 -17.02 -9.77
N LEU A 15 -11.95 -16.21 -9.40
CA LEU A 15 -11.67 -14.90 -9.96
C LEU A 15 -10.56 -14.92 -11.02
N SER A 16 -10.01 -16.07 -11.39
CA SER A 16 -8.83 -16.17 -12.27
C SER A 16 -8.98 -15.46 -13.63
N SER A 17 -10.20 -15.35 -14.16
CA SER A 17 -10.49 -14.61 -15.40
C SER A 17 -10.42 -13.09 -15.25
N GLU A 18 -10.46 -12.58 -14.02
CA GLU A 18 -10.38 -11.16 -13.67
C GLU A 18 -8.96 -10.77 -13.22
N LEU A 19 -8.02 -11.71 -13.24
CA LEU A 19 -6.62 -11.55 -12.80
C LEU A 19 -5.65 -11.57 -13.99
N THR A 20 -4.50 -10.93 -13.83
CA THR A 20 -3.40 -11.07 -14.80
C THR A 20 -2.70 -12.43 -14.65
N PRO A 21 -1.99 -12.92 -15.68
CA PRO A 21 -1.22 -14.17 -15.58
C PRO A 21 -0.25 -14.19 -14.40
N GLU A 22 0.43 -13.07 -14.12
CA GLU A 22 1.40 -12.93 -13.03
C GLU A 22 0.71 -13.00 -11.66
N GLN A 23 -0.49 -12.41 -11.52
CA GLN A 23 -1.28 -12.50 -10.29
C GLN A 23 -1.78 -13.94 -10.05
N VAL A 24 -2.19 -14.64 -11.11
CA VAL A 24 -2.59 -16.06 -11.03
C VAL A 24 -1.41 -16.94 -10.62
N GLU A 25 -0.23 -16.72 -11.20
CA GLU A 25 1.00 -17.43 -10.85
C GLU A 25 1.38 -17.18 -9.38
N PHE A 26 1.45 -15.93 -8.96
CA PHE A 26 1.79 -15.56 -7.59
C PHE A 26 0.84 -16.17 -6.54
N LEU A 27 -0.47 -16.14 -6.79
CA LEU A 27 -1.44 -16.76 -5.89
C LEU A 27 -1.33 -18.29 -5.89
N GLY A 28 -1.04 -18.88 -7.06
CA GLY A 28 -0.78 -20.31 -7.19
C GLY A 28 0.46 -20.77 -6.43
N GLU A 29 1.56 -20.02 -6.48
CA GLU A 29 2.77 -20.30 -5.71
C GLU A 29 2.50 -20.30 -4.20
N ARG A 30 1.79 -19.28 -3.70
CA ARG A 30 1.46 -19.16 -2.26
C ARG A 30 0.49 -20.23 -1.76
N GLU A 31 -0.33 -20.77 -2.63
CA GLU A 31 -1.18 -21.92 -2.31
C GLU A 31 -0.41 -23.25 -2.32
N CYS A 32 0.56 -23.39 -3.23
CA CYS A 32 1.32 -24.62 -3.43
C CYS A 32 2.57 -24.76 -2.56
N ASP A 33 3.10 -23.67 -1.99
CA ASP A 33 4.35 -23.67 -1.20
C ASP A 33 4.11 -23.41 0.30
N PRO A 34 3.74 -24.46 1.07
CA PRO A 34 3.73 -24.39 2.52
C PRO A 34 5.14 -24.19 3.11
N ASP A 35 6.20 -24.64 2.42
CA ASP A 35 7.59 -24.60 2.91
C ASP A 35 8.13 -23.17 3.07
N VAL A 36 7.73 -22.22 2.23
CA VAL A 36 8.04 -20.78 2.41
C VAL A 36 7.48 -20.26 3.73
N LEU A 37 6.28 -20.69 4.11
CA LEU A 37 5.64 -20.24 5.35
C LEU A 37 6.15 -21.01 6.57
N VAL A 38 6.53 -22.28 6.42
CA VAL A 38 7.28 -23.00 7.46
C VAL A 38 8.61 -22.31 7.74
N ARG A 39 9.31 -21.81 6.72
CA ARG A 39 10.57 -21.05 6.90
C ARG A 39 10.37 -19.71 7.58
N ILE A 40 9.27 -19.01 7.30
CA ILE A 40 8.96 -17.69 7.88
C ILE A 40 8.39 -17.81 9.30
N THR A 41 7.53 -18.79 9.55
CA THR A 41 6.77 -18.92 10.81
C THR A 41 7.34 -19.99 11.76
N GLY A 42 8.18 -20.88 11.27
CA GLY A 42 8.67 -22.04 12.02
C GLY A 42 7.60 -23.12 12.28
N ASN A 43 6.39 -22.96 11.75
CA ASN A 43 5.26 -23.84 12.02
C ASN A 43 4.94 -24.73 10.79
N PRO A 44 5.21 -26.05 10.85
CA PRO A 44 4.95 -26.98 9.74
C PRO A 44 3.46 -27.19 9.42
N ASP A 45 2.57 -26.82 10.34
CA ASP A 45 1.12 -26.90 10.16
C ASP A 45 0.51 -25.58 9.65
N TYR A 46 1.33 -24.54 9.41
CA TYR A 46 0.84 -23.27 8.90
C TYR A 46 0.43 -23.42 7.42
N ARG A 47 -0.86 -23.30 7.16
CA ARG A 47 -1.42 -23.15 5.81
C ARG A 47 -1.84 -21.70 5.60
N VAL A 48 -1.61 -21.14 4.41
CA VAL A 48 -2.27 -19.88 4.06
C VAL A 48 -3.77 -20.14 4.14
N ASP A 49 -4.46 -19.36 4.95
CA ASP A 49 -5.91 -19.40 5.00
C ASP A 49 -6.43 -19.05 3.59
N ASP A 50 -7.29 -19.91 3.03
CA ASP A 50 -7.95 -19.68 1.73
C ASP A 50 -8.61 -18.29 1.68
N ASN A 51 -9.04 -17.75 2.83
CA ASN A 51 -9.57 -16.40 2.94
C ASN A 51 -8.53 -15.32 2.61
N ILE A 52 -7.25 -15.51 2.94
CA ILE A 52 -6.17 -14.57 2.63
C ILE A 52 -5.93 -14.53 1.11
N LEU A 53 -5.90 -15.69 0.46
CA LEU A 53 -5.75 -15.77 -1.00
C LEU A 53 -6.97 -15.19 -1.70
N LEU A 54 -8.18 -15.52 -1.24
CA LEU A 54 -9.42 -14.96 -1.78
C LEU A 54 -9.48 -13.43 -1.60
N SER A 55 -9.08 -12.91 -0.44
CA SER A 55 -9.04 -11.47 -0.19
C SER A 55 -8.03 -10.77 -1.10
N SER A 56 -6.88 -11.39 -1.33
CA SER A 56 -5.86 -10.88 -2.26
C SER A 56 -6.37 -10.87 -3.70
N ALA A 57 -7.02 -11.94 -4.15
CA ALA A 57 -7.61 -12.02 -5.48
C ALA A 57 -8.74 -11.02 -5.70
N ARG A 58 -9.62 -10.81 -4.70
CA ARG A 58 -10.65 -9.77 -4.76
C ARG A 58 -10.05 -8.39 -4.91
N ARG A 59 -9.00 -8.07 -4.15
CA ARG A 59 -8.29 -6.81 -4.29
C ARG A 59 -7.69 -6.66 -5.70
N TYR A 60 -7.01 -7.69 -6.21
CA TYR A 60 -6.44 -7.64 -7.56
C TYR A 60 -7.50 -7.49 -8.65
N ALA A 61 -8.62 -8.21 -8.55
CA ALA A 61 -9.73 -8.07 -9.49
C ALA A 61 -10.32 -6.65 -9.46
N GLY A 62 -10.51 -6.08 -8.26
CA GLY A 62 -10.91 -4.69 -8.08
C GLY A 62 -9.92 -3.70 -8.69
N ASP A 63 -8.62 -3.85 -8.41
CA ASP A 63 -7.54 -3.01 -8.95
C ASP A 63 -7.49 -3.08 -10.50
N ASN A 64 -7.62 -4.28 -11.08
CA ASN A 64 -7.62 -4.49 -12.53
C ASN A 64 -8.87 -3.87 -13.18
N LEU A 65 -10.04 -4.02 -12.55
CA LEU A 65 -11.28 -3.39 -13.03
C LEU A 65 -11.15 -1.87 -12.97
N ALA A 66 -10.63 -1.33 -11.88
CA ALA A 66 -10.41 0.10 -11.74
C ALA A 66 -9.46 0.66 -12.82
N ALA A 67 -8.35 -0.03 -13.07
CA ALA A 67 -7.40 0.32 -14.12
C ALA A 67 -8.01 0.25 -15.53
N ALA A 68 -9.03 -0.59 -15.76
CA ALA A 68 -9.77 -0.63 -17.01
C ALA A 68 -10.82 0.49 -17.14
N MET A 69 -11.28 1.05 -16.02
CA MET A 69 -12.33 2.08 -15.97
C MET A 69 -11.80 3.51 -15.97
N ILE A 70 -10.59 3.70 -15.45
CA ILE A 70 -9.91 4.99 -15.31
C ILE A 70 -8.83 5.09 -16.39
N ASP A 71 -8.79 6.22 -17.08
CA ASP A 71 -7.76 6.48 -18.10
C ASP A 71 -6.35 6.38 -17.50
N ASP A 72 -5.33 6.30 -18.36
CA ASP A 72 -3.93 6.27 -17.92
C ASP A 72 -3.53 7.62 -17.29
N VAL A 73 -3.75 7.74 -15.98
CA VAL A 73 -3.39 8.91 -15.18
C VAL A 73 -1.93 8.76 -14.72
N PRO A 74 -1.04 9.69 -15.10
CA PRO A 74 0.36 9.64 -14.68
C PRO A 74 0.51 9.62 -13.16
N ASP A 75 1.51 8.89 -12.68
CA ASP A 75 1.83 8.86 -11.26
C ASP A 75 2.23 10.25 -10.73
N PRO A 76 1.86 10.61 -9.49
CA PRO A 76 2.25 11.87 -8.90
C PRO A 76 3.78 12.03 -8.83
N ALA A 77 4.27 13.24 -9.09
CA ALA A 77 5.69 13.56 -8.92
C ALA A 77 6.17 13.19 -7.50
N GLY A 78 7.28 12.46 -7.43
CA GLY A 78 7.88 12.01 -6.17
C GLY A 78 7.18 10.84 -5.49
N ALA A 79 6.14 10.26 -6.09
CA ALA A 79 5.58 9.00 -5.62
C ALA A 79 6.62 7.87 -5.78
N VAL A 80 6.93 7.21 -4.68
CA VAL A 80 7.74 5.98 -4.64
C VAL A 80 6.83 4.76 -4.80
N LYS A 81 5.59 4.87 -4.33
CA LYS A 81 4.57 3.82 -4.45
C LYS A 81 3.21 4.44 -4.68
N VAL A 82 2.49 3.92 -5.66
CA VAL A 82 1.09 4.26 -5.93
C VAL A 82 0.22 3.04 -5.64
N TYR A 83 -0.91 3.25 -4.97
CA TYR A 83 -1.86 2.21 -4.62
C TYR A 83 -3.00 2.14 -5.65
N GLY A 84 -3.84 1.10 -5.54
CA GLY A 84 -5.04 0.97 -6.35
C GLY A 84 -6.00 2.15 -6.17
N TRP A 85 -6.89 2.33 -7.13
CA TRP A 85 -7.96 3.30 -7.05
C TRP A 85 -9.06 2.82 -6.11
N GLU A 86 -9.51 3.72 -5.25
CA GLU A 86 -10.70 3.61 -4.42
C GLU A 86 -11.88 4.23 -5.17
N ASP A 87 -13.08 3.66 -4.96
CA ASP A 87 -14.35 4.09 -5.58
C ASP A 87 -14.27 4.36 -7.11
N PRO A 88 -13.69 3.45 -7.92
CA PRO A 88 -13.33 3.71 -9.32
C PRO A 88 -14.51 3.93 -10.27
N ASP A 89 -15.72 3.53 -9.85
CA ASP A 89 -16.97 3.70 -10.58
C ASP A 89 -17.63 5.06 -10.33
N THR A 90 -17.00 5.92 -9.52
CA THR A 90 -17.49 7.26 -9.19
C THR A 90 -16.65 8.36 -9.84
N PRO A 91 -17.20 9.58 -10.00
CA PRO A 91 -16.41 10.75 -10.38
C PRO A 91 -15.35 11.13 -9.35
N ASP A 92 -15.55 10.74 -8.08
CA ASP A 92 -14.70 11.08 -6.94
C ASP A 92 -13.61 10.00 -6.69
N ALA A 93 -13.39 9.12 -7.67
CA ALA A 93 -12.36 8.10 -7.61
C ALA A 93 -10.99 8.71 -7.30
N PHE A 94 -10.31 8.14 -6.30
CA PHE A 94 -9.01 8.60 -5.85
C PHE A 94 -8.08 7.42 -5.61
N ARG A 95 -6.78 7.63 -5.65
CA ARG A 95 -5.79 6.63 -5.23
C ARG A 95 -4.81 7.26 -4.25
N LEU A 96 -4.38 6.46 -3.29
CA LEU A 96 -3.33 6.89 -2.36
C LEU A 96 -1.96 6.69 -3.00
N PHE A 97 -0.97 7.45 -2.54
CA PHE A 97 0.43 7.22 -2.84
C PHE A 97 1.32 7.47 -1.62
N SER A 98 2.54 6.97 -1.69
CA SER A 98 3.61 7.24 -0.73
C SER A 98 4.84 7.76 -1.45
N GLY A 99 5.45 8.78 -0.88
CA GLY A 99 6.79 9.23 -1.23
C GLY A 99 7.86 8.55 -0.38
N THR A 100 8.96 9.26 -0.18
CA THR A 100 10.09 8.81 0.62
C THR A 100 9.68 8.49 2.06
N THR A 101 10.23 7.40 2.60
CA THR A 101 10.13 7.03 4.02
C THR A 101 11.50 7.14 4.67
N ARG A 102 11.56 7.84 5.80
CA ARG A 102 12.76 8.04 6.62
C ARG A 102 12.51 7.44 8.00
N ARG A 103 13.53 6.83 8.60
CA ARG A 103 13.41 6.19 9.92
C ARG A 103 14.41 6.81 10.90
N VAL A 104 13.93 7.12 12.10
CA VAL A 104 14.74 7.60 13.23
C VAL A 104 14.69 6.56 14.34
N GLU A 105 15.85 6.02 14.69
CA GLU A 105 15.98 5.06 15.79
C GLU A 105 15.92 5.78 17.14
N LEU A 106 15.17 5.22 18.11
CA LEU A 106 15.02 5.78 19.45
C LEU A 106 16.03 5.22 20.46
N GLY A 107 16.85 4.25 20.06
CA GLY A 107 17.98 3.72 20.83
C GLY A 107 17.67 2.47 21.69
N HIS A 108 16.40 2.12 21.86
CA HIS A 108 15.95 0.90 22.56
C HIS A 108 15.29 -0.12 21.62
N GLY A 109 15.56 -0.02 20.31
CA GLY A 109 15.03 -0.93 19.29
C GLY A 109 13.73 -0.48 18.62
N ASP A 110 13.04 0.51 19.21
CA ASP A 110 11.93 1.19 18.53
C ASP A 110 12.44 2.30 17.62
N GLY A 111 11.61 2.69 16.66
CA GLY A 111 11.88 3.78 15.75
C GLY A 111 10.62 4.51 15.34
N ILE A 112 10.81 5.72 14.85
CA ILE A 112 9.76 6.53 14.26
C ILE A 112 10.00 6.57 12.76
N GLU A 113 8.97 6.24 11.99
CA GLU A 113 8.95 6.35 10.54
C GLU A 113 8.20 7.61 10.14
N VAL A 114 8.83 8.37 9.25
CA VAL A 114 8.29 9.59 8.66
C VAL A 114 8.14 9.31 7.18
N THR A 115 6.89 9.22 6.73
CA THR A 115 6.52 8.88 5.35
C THR A 115 5.71 10.00 4.74
N ILE A 116 6.09 10.44 3.54
CA ILE A 116 5.24 11.34 2.75
C ILE A 116 4.06 10.54 2.19
N ARG A 117 2.84 11.06 2.36
CA ARG A 117 1.60 10.45 1.87
C ARG A 117 0.79 11.48 1.09
N GLY A 118 -0.03 10.98 0.18
CA GLY A 118 -1.03 11.81 -0.47
C GLY A 118 -2.09 11.03 -1.21
N ALA A 119 -3.03 11.77 -1.77
CA ALA A 119 -4.12 11.27 -2.60
C ALA A 119 -4.10 11.96 -3.97
N GLN A 120 -4.35 11.18 -5.02
CA GLN A 120 -4.51 11.66 -6.39
C GLN A 120 -5.91 11.34 -6.89
N SER A 121 -6.59 12.32 -7.45
CA SER A 121 -7.92 12.20 -8.03
C SER A 121 -7.85 11.71 -9.47
N ARG A 122 -8.98 11.21 -9.99
CA ARG A 122 -9.09 10.66 -11.35
C ARG A 122 -8.66 11.62 -12.47
N ASP A 123 -8.77 12.92 -12.27
CA ASP A 123 -8.32 13.94 -13.23
C ASP A 123 -6.80 14.20 -13.18
N GLY A 124 -6.08 13.47 -12.32
CA GLY A 124 -4.64 13.57 -12.11
C GLY A 124 -4.23 14.62 -11.08
N SER A 125 -5.17 15.41 -10.54
CA SER A 125 -4.88 16.38 -9.48
C SER A 125 -4.50 15.69 -8.18
N VAL A 126 -3.66 16.35 -7.38
CA VAL A 126 -3.24 15.87 -6.06
C VAL A 126 -3.87 16.77 -5.01
N GLU A 127 -4.80 16.21 -4.23
CA GLU A 127 -5.61 16.99 -3.29
C GLU A 127 -4.99 17.08 -1.90
N GLU A 128 -4.31 16.02 -1.46
CA GLU A 128 -3.71 15.94 -0.13
C GLU A 128 -2.25 15.52 -0.24
N ARG A 129 -1.33 16.30 0.35
CA ARG A 129 0.05 15.91 0.62
C ARG A 129 0.34 16.17 2.08
N GLY A 130 0.89 15.19 2.76
CA GLY A 130 1.18 15.30 4.18
C GLY A 130 2.27 14.34 4.62
N ILE A 131 2.65 14.53 5.87
CA ILE A 131 3.64 13.70 6.54
C ILE A 131 2.90 12.79 7.51
N LEU A 132 3.00 11.49 7.28
CA LEU A 132 2.57 10.47 8.24
C LEU A 132 3.76 10.13 9.14
N VAL A 133 3.56 10.27 10.45
CA VAL A 133 4.51 9.85 11.47
C VAL A 133 3.95 8.61 12.16
N ASN A 134 4.68 7.50 12.07
CA ASN A 134 4.27 6.22 12.65
C ASN A 134 5.36 5.65 13.55
N GLY A 135 4.97 4.82 14.51
CA GLY A 135 5.87 4.29 15.54
C GLY A 135 6.01 5.23 16.72
N GLY A 136 6.98 4.94 17.57
CA GLY A 136 7.16 5.61 18.85
C GLY A 136 7.48 4.63 19.97
N SER A 137 7.48 5.12 21.19
CA SER A 137 7.72 4.33 22.39
C SER A 137 7.04 4.95 23.59
N GLU A 138 6.80 4.13 24.62
CA GLU A 138 6.38 4.61 25.93
C GLU A 138 7.56 5.22 26.71
N ASP A 139 8.80 4.88 26.30
CA ASP A 139 10.01 5.42 26.91
C ASP A 139 10.29 6.88 26.47
N PRO A 140 10.91 7.69 27.34
CA PRO A 140 11.31 9.05 26.98
C PRO A 140 12.30 9.06 25.81
N MET A 141 11.99 9.86 24.80
CA MET A 141 12.87 10.08 23.66
C MET A 141 14.15 10.81 24.07
N ALA A 142 15.31 10.25 23.70
CA ALA A 142 16.59 10.92 23.89
C ALA A 142 16.66 12.22 23.07
N THR A 143 17.36 13.23 23.58
CA THR A 143 17.43 14.56 22.93
C THR A 143 18.04 14.51 21.53
N ASP A 144 18.99 13.61 21.27
CA ASP A 144 19.56 13.43 19.93
C ASP A 144 18.58 12.79 18.95
N ALA A 145 17.78 11.81 19.41
CA ALA A 145 16.69 11.25 18.60
C ALA A 145 15.62 12.30 18.29
N ALA A 146 15.30 13.18 19.26
CA ALA A 146 14.37 14.29 19.04
C ALA A 146 14.89 15.29 17.99
N ARG A 147 16.19 15.60 18.00
CA ARG A 147 16.80 16.43 16.94
C ARG A 147 16.79 15.72 15.59
N GLY A 148 17.07 14.41 15.57
CA GLY A 148 17.00 13.59 14.36
C GLY A 148 15.60 13.60 13.75
N LEU A 149 14.56 13.41 14.58
CA LEU A 149 13.17 13.48 14.14
C LEU A 149 12.82 14.86 13.58
N ALA A 150 13.22 15.95 14.26
CA ALA A 150 12.99 17.29 13.76
C ALA A 150 13.65 17.53 12.38
N ALA A 151 14.88 17.06 12.19
CA ALA A 151 15.59 17.18 10.90
C ALA A 151 14.87 16.38 9.80
N VAL A 152 14.48 15.13 10.08
CA VAL A 152 13.76 14.27 9.13
C VAL A 152 12.40 14.85 8.73
N LEU A 153 11.68 15.47 9.67
CA LEU A 153 10.43 16.17 9.38
C LEU A 153 10.65 17.36 8.45
N LEU A 154 11.69 18.17 8.70
CA LEU A 154 12.01 19.31 7.84
C LEU A 154 12.40 18.87 6.42
N GLU A 155 13.21 17.82 6.29
CA GLU A 155 13.55 17.26 4.97
C GLU A 155 12.31 16.77 4.21
N ALA A 156 11.33 16.18 4.91
CA ALA A 156 10.09 15.73 4.28
C ALA A 156 9.22 16.91 3.84
N VAL A 157 9.19 18.01 4.61
CA VAL A 157 8.51 19.26 4.21
C VAL A 157 9.18 19.85 2.96
N ASP A 158 10.51 19.98 2.97
CA ASP A 158 11.27 20.52 1.84
C ASP A 158 11.04 19.70 0.56
N GLU A 159 10.94 18.38 0.68
CA GLU A 159 10.62 17.48 -0.44
C GLU A 159 9.21 17.75 -1.00
N ILE A 160 8.20 17.88 -0.14
CA ILE A 160 6.82 18.19 -0.54
C ILE A 160 6.73 19.55 -1.21
N ASP A 161 7.37 20.57 -0.64
CA ASP A 161 7.40 21.94 -1.17
C ASP A 161 8.09 21.99 -2.55
N GLY A 162 9.13 21.17 -2.73
CA GLY A 162 9.82 21.00 -4.01
C GLY A 162 8.93 20.47 -5.13
N TRP A 163 7.92 19.64 -4.81
CA TRP A 163 6.97 19.11 -5.80
C TRP A 163 5.92 20.13 -6.24
N ALA A 164 5.63 21.15 -5.44
CA ALA A 164 4.66 22.19 -5.80
C ALA A 164 5.24 23.24 -6.78
N THR A 165 6.55 23.19 -7.04
CA THR A 165 7.28 24.15 -7.86
C THR A 165 7.59 23.62 -9.27
N GLN A 166 7.13 22.42 -9.61
CA GLN A 166 7.27 21.78 -10.94
C GLN A 166 5.95 21.78 -11.70
#